data_AF-A0A923QHI7-F1
#
_entry.id   AF-A0A923QHI7-F1
#
_cell.length_a   1.000
_cell.length_b   1.000
_cell.length_c   1.000
_cell.angle_alpha   90.00
_cell.angle_beta   90.00
_cell.angle_gamma   90.00
#
_symmetry.space_group_name_H-M   'P 1'
#
loop_
_entity.id
_entity.type
_entity.pdbx_description
1 polymer ?
#
loop_
_entity_poly.entity_id
_entity_poly.type
_entity_poly.pdbx_seq_one_letter_code
_entity_poly.pdbx_strand_id
1 'polypeptide(L)'
;MIEKNLMVLKMYSDYKSPYAWMAFEPCLDFAREFHVHVRWVPFQLRLKDKGARSDTTEYKVHYSYMDGRRAGNDRGIWIKGPLKIYNTRPALIGGLFAEKHGLLRQYSLEVYRRFFLREFEADLPEPVLDLVESMGMPRAEFEDYLNGQGLLDYERCQQEADADHCFGVPYFLLDGEPFWGHDRLDVLRQTLIDKGLSRNGTATSPVVTSARTTAHA
;
A
#
# COMPACT_ATOMS: atom_id res chain seq x y z
N MET A 1 22.93 4.92 -25.47
CA MET A 1 22.52 4.04 -24.36
C MET A 1 21.08 3.65 -24.62
N ILE A 2 20.78 2.35 -24.74
CA ILE A 2 19.40 1.90 -24.90
C ILE A 2 18.73 2.05 -23.53
N GLU A 3 17.76 2.96 -23.41
CA GLU A 3 16.85 2.96 -22.26
C GLU A 3 16.18 1.58 -22.21
N LYS A 4 16.58 0.74 -21.26
CA LYS A 4 15.82 -0.48 -20.97
C LYS A 4 14.49 -0.02 -20.42
N ASN A 5 13.41 -0.22 -21.17
CA ASN A 5 12.06 -0.02 -20.68
C ASN A 5 11.88 -0.95 -19.46
N LEU A 6 11.71 -0.37 -18.28
CA LEU A 6 11.61 -1.15 -17.05
C LEU A 6 10.27 -1.89 -17.03
N MET A 7 10.27 -3.13 -16.54
CA MET A 7 9.01 -3.82 -16.27
C MET A 7 8.22 -3.04 -15.22
N VAL A 8 6.89 -2.97 -15.38
CA VAL A 8 6.01 -2.29 -14.42
C VAL A 8 5.50 -3.31 -13.41
N LEU A 9 5.78 -3.06 -12.13
CA LEU A 9 5.15 -3.73 -11.00
C LEU A 9 4.07 -2.78 -10.45
N LYS A 10 2.80 -3.10 -10.69
CA LYS A 10 1.71 -2.32 -10.11
C LYS A 10 1.50 -2.75 -8.66
N MET A 11 1.33 -1.78 -7.76
CA MET A 11 0.94 -2.00 -6.37
C MET A 11 -0.38 -1.28 -6.09
N TYR A 12 -1.43 -2.05 -5.89
CA TYR A 12 -2.75 -1.56 -5.49
C TYR A 12 -2.85 -1.50 -3.97
N SER A 13 -3.23 -0.34 -3.43
CA SER A 13 -3.43 -0.19 -1.97
C SER A 13 -4.52 0.79 -1.56
N ASP A 14 -5.06 0.56 -0.35
CA ASP A 14 -5.92 1.47 0.39
C ASP A 14 -5.23 1.83 1.72
N TYR A 15 -5.36 3.07 2.17
CA TYR A 15 -4.82 3.53 3.45
C TYR A 15 -5.49 2.89 4.66
N LYS A 16 -6.72 2.37 4.51
CA LYS A 16 -7.42 1.65 5.59
C LYS A 16 -7.15 0.13 5.65
N SER A 17 -6.28 -0.39 4.79
CA SER A 17 -5.90 -1.81 4.81
C SER A 17 -4.67 -2.05 5.70
N PRO A 18 -4.79 -2.84 6.78
CA PRO A 18 -3.64 -3.14 7.66
C PRO A 18 -2.56 -3.93 6.94
N TYR A 19 -2.94 -4.84 6.03
CA TYR A 19 -1.98 -5.58 5.22
C TYR A 19 -1.28 -4.69 4.21
N ALA A 20 -1.96 -3.69 3.65
CA ALA A 20 -1.34 -2.80 2.69
C ALA A 20 -0.30 -1.91 3.36
N TRP A 21 -0.55 -1.48 4.60
CA TRP A 21 0.45 -0.77 5.40
C TRP A 21 1.76 -1.54 5.51
N MET A 22 1.67 -2.83 5.84
CA MET A 22 2.85 -3.67 6.01
C MET A 22 3.63 -3.87 4.72
N ALA A 23 2.93 -3.89 3.57
CA ALA A 23 3.52 -4.21 2.29
C ALA A 23 4.00 -3.00 1.49
N PHE A 24 3.55 -1.80 1.85
CA PHE A 24 3.78 -0.58 1.07
C PHE A 24 5.27 -0.26 0.90
N GLU A 25 5.98 -0.08 2.02
CA GLU A 25 7.41 0.25 1.97
C GLU A 25 8.27 -0.86 1.35
N PRO A 26 8.12 -2.15 1.76
CA PRO A 26 8.90 -3.22 1.15
C PRO A 26 8.70 -3.34 -0.36
N CYS A 27 7.48 -3.11 -0.86
CA CYS A 27 7.24 -3.13 -2.30
C CYS A 27 7.92 -1.95 -3.01
N LEU A 28 7.86 -0.73 -2.44
CA LEU A 28 8.58 0.42 -3.01
C LEU A 28 10.10 0.20 -3.04
N ASP A 29 10.65 -0.60 -2.13
CA ASP A 29 12.07 -0.93 -2.09
C ASP A 29 12.52 -1.80 -3.27
N PHE A 30 11.60 -2.55 -3.90
CA PHE A 30 11.92 -3.32 -5.11
C PHE A 30 12.45 -2.47 -6.26
N ALA A 31 12.06 -1.19 -6.37
CA ALA A 31 12.60 -0.29 -7.38
C ALA A 31 14.12 -0.05 -7.23
N ARG A 32 14.65 -0.17 -6.00
CA ARG A 32 16.08 -0.07 -5.69
C ARG A 32 16.82 -1.38 -5.86
N GLU A 33 16.12 -2.50 -5.72
CA GLU A 33 16.72 -3.84 -5.70
C GLU A 33 16.65 -4.55 -7.06
N PHE A 34 15.68 -4.19 -7.88
CA PHE A 34 15.39 -4.80 -9.17
C PHE A 34 15.25 -3.73 -10.27
N HIS A 35 15.49 -4.13 -11.52
CA HIS A 35 15.25 -3.36 -12.73
C HIS A 35 13.74 -3.31 -13.06
N VAL A 36 12.95 -2.81 -12.11
CA VAL A 36 11.49 -2.68 -12.18
C VAL A 36 11.08 -1.25 -11.85
N HIS A 37 10.02 -0.77 -12.48
CA HIS A 37 9.32 0.45 -12.07
C HIS A 37 8.12 0.03 -11.21
N VAL A 38 8.18 0.37 -9.92
CA VAL A 38 7.04 0.18 -9.01
C VAL A 38 6.09 1.35 -9.21
N ARG A 39 4.90 1.07 -9.73
CA ARG A 39 3.82 2.04 -9.91
C ARG A 39 2.75 1.80 -8.87
N TRP A 40 2.50 2.80 -8.03
CA TRP A 40 1.39 2.72 -7.09
C TRP A 40 0.07 3.06 -7.79
N VAL A 41 -0.99 2.34 -7.43
CA VAL A 41 -2.34 2.59 -7.94
C VAL A 41 -3.29 2.60 -6.74
N PRO A 42 -3.93 3.75 -6.40
CA PRO A 42 -4.88 3.78 -5.29
C PRO A 42 -6.09 2.91 -5.59
N PHE A 43 -6.52 2.10 -4.62
CA PHE A 43 -7.71 1.28 -4.70
C PHE A 43 -8.52 1.44 -3.42
N GLN A 44 -9.79 1.83 -3.54
CA GLN A 44 -10.62 1.99 -2.35
C GLN A 44 -11.38 0.69 -2.05
N LEU A 45 -11.07 0.08 -0.90
CA LEU A 45 -11.89 -0.99 -0.35
C LEU A 45 -13.29 -0.44 -0.03
N ARG A 46 -14.31 -1.02 -0.66
CA ARG A 46 -15.72 -0.68 -0.43
C ARG A 46 -16.33 -1.70 0.50
N LEU A 47 -16.52 -1.29 1.76
CA LEU A 47 -17.25 -2.08 2.72
C LEU A 47 -18.69 -1.55 2.82
N LYS A 48 -19.68 -2.44 2.85
CA LYS A 48 -21.08 -2.07 3.16
C LYS A 48 -21.18 -1.48 4.58
N ASP A 49 -22.29 -0.82 4.91
CA ASP A 49 -22.53 -0.34 6.27
C ASP A 49 -22.64 -1.48 7.29
N LYS A 50 -22.33 -1.22 8.57
CA LYS A 50 -22.30 -2.25 9.64
C LYS A 50 -23.62 -3.04 9.77
N GLY A 51 -24.77 -2.44 9.48
CA GLY A 51 -26.08 -3.12 9.48
C GLY A 51 -26.45 -3.82 8.16
N ALA A 52 -25.65 -3.64 7.11
CA ALA A 52 -25.86 -4.23 5.78
C ALA A 52 -24.80 -5.28 5.43
N ARG A 53 -23.91 -5.60 6.39
CA ARG A 53 -22.88 -6.64 6.28
C ARG A 53 -23.41 -7.96 6.80
N SER A 54 -22.95 -9.05 6.19
CA SER A 54 -23.05 -10.36 6.83
C SER A 54 -22.10 -10.44 8.02
N ASP A 55 -22.44 -11.24 9.02
CA ASP A 55 -21.56 -11.54 10.16
C ASP A 55 -20.16 -11.98 9.71
N THR A 56 -20.09 -12.77 8.62
CA THR A 56 -18.84 -13.20 7.99
C THR A 56 -17.93 -12.03 7.59
N THR A 57 -18.50 -10.91 7.15
CA THR A 57 -17.73 -9.72 6.77
C THR A 57 -17.14 -9.04 8.01
N GLU A 58 -17.91 -8.94 9.09
CA GLU A 58 -17.44 -8.38 10.37
C GLU A 58 -16.32 -9.25 10.98
N TYR A 59 -16.47 -10.58 10.96
CA TYR A 59 -15.43 -11.50 11.42
C TYR A 59 -14.13 -11.36 10.63
N LYS A 60 -14.21 -11.20 9.30
CA LYS A 60 -13.04 -10.96 8.45
C LYS A 60 -12.35 -9.64 8.80
N VAL A 61 -13.12 -8.55 8.98
CA VAL A 61 -12.55 -7.26 9.38
C VAL A 61 -11.84 -7.37 10.73
N HIS A 62 -12.47 -7.99 11.73
CA HIS A 62 -11.86 -8.16 13.05
C HIS A 62 -10.55 -8.97 12.95
N TYR A 63 -10.58 -10.08 12.22
CA TYR A 63 -9.40 -10.91 11.99
C TYR A 63 -8.28 -10.13 11.31
N SER A 64 -8.54 -9.41 10.21
CA SER A 64 -7.51 -8.69 9.47
C SER A 64 -6.78 -7.65 10.31
N TYR A 65 -7.47 -6.96 11.22
CA TYR A 65 -6.82 -6.00 12.12
C TYR A 65 -6.03 -6.70 13.24
N MET A 66 -6.55 -7.80 13.80
CA MET A 66 -5.83 -8.62 14.78
C MET A 66 -4.55 -9.21 14.19
N ASP A 67 -4.66 -9.80 13.01
CA ASP A 67 -3.55 -10.45 12.34
C ASP A 67 -2.53 -9.44 11.79
N GLY A 68 -3.00 -8.31 11.25
CA GLY A 68 -2.11 -7.19 10.90
C GLY A 68 -1.25 -6.72 12.08
N ARG A 69 -1.80 -6.65 13.30
CA ARG A 69 -0.99 -6.36 14.50
C ARG A 69 0.09 -7.41 14.73
N ARG A 70 -0.21 -8.70 14.56
CA ARG A 70 0.78 -9.78 14.74
C ARG A 70 1.94 -9.63 13.76
N ALA A 71 1.62 -9.42 12.49
CA ALA A 71 2.63 -9.26 11.45
C ALA A 71 3.41 -7.94 11.54
N GLY A 72 2.83 -6.90 12.16
CA GLY A 72 3.48 -5.61 12.39
C GLY A 72 4.34 -5.50 13.66
N ASN A 73 4.12 -6.37 14.65
CA ASN A 73 4.73 -6.26 15.99
C ASN A 73 6.27 -6.20 15.95
N ASP A 74 6.90 -7.11 15.21
CA ASP A 74 8.38 -7.19 15.13
C ASP A 74 9.01 -5.98 14.42
N ARG A 75 8.19 -5.18 13.73
CA ARG A 75 8.59 -3.96 13.01
C ARG A 75 8.23 -2.67 13.76
N GLY A 76 7.66 -2.76 14.96
CA GLY A 76 7.16 -1.60 15.71
C GLY A 76 5.94 -0.92 15.08
N ILE A 77 5.22 -1.62 14.19
CA ILE A 77 4.04 -1.11 13.51
C ILE A 77 2.80 -1.27 14.41
N TRP A 78 2.18 -0.14 14.78
CA TRP A 78 0.96 -0.11 15.57
C TRP A 78 -0.28 -0.06 14.67
N ILE A 79 -1.26 -0.94 14.91
CA ILE A 79 -2.51 -1.03 14.15
C ILE A 79 -3.71 -1.00 15.10
N LYS A 80 -4.25 0.20 15.36
CA LYS A 80 -5.54 0.35 16.06
C LYS A 80 -6.69 0.07 15.08
N GLY A 81 -7.75 -0.56 15.58
CA GLY A 81 -8.97 -0.81 14.80
C GLY A 81 -9.63 0.50 14.33
N PRO A 82 -10.41 0.47 13.22
CA PRO A 82 -11.02 1.65 12.67
C PRO A 82 -12.18 2.11 13.58
N LEU A 83 -12.38 3.42 13.72
CA LEU A 83 -13.47 3.98 14.52
C LEU A 83 -14.81 3.95 13.78
N LYS A 84 -14.75 4.13 12.46
CA LYS A 84 -15.88 4.16 11.54
C LYS A 84 -15.49 3.51 10.20
N ILE A 85 -16.41 3.50 9.25
CA ILE A 85 -16.10 3.13 7.86
C ILE A 85 -15.57 4.39 7.18
N TYR A 86 -14.32 4.34 6.72
CA TYR A 86 -13.68 5.48 6.08
C TYR A 86 -13.82 5.41 4.55
N ASN A 87 -14.27 6.51 3.96
CA ASN A 87 -14.12 6.79 2.53
C ASN A 87 -12.76 7.46 2.32
N THR A 88 -11.73 6.66 2.07
CA THR A 88 -10.32 7.09 1.98
C THR A 88 -9.97 7.87 0.72
N ARG A 89 -10.94 8.17 -0.15
CA ARG A 89 -10.76 8.88 -1.42
C ARG A 89 -9.94 10.18 -1.27
N PRO A 90 -10.21 11.09 -0.32
CA PRO A 90 -9.42 12.31 -0.17
C PRO A 90 -7.93 12.01 0.05
N ALA A 91 -7.62 11.10 0.98
CA ALA A 91 -6.24 10.69 1.25
C ALA A 91 -5.58 9.97 0.05
N LEU A 92 -6.34 9.15 -0.69
CA LEU A 92 -5.86 8.46 -1.90
C LEU A 92 -5.51 9.46 -3.02
N ILE A 93 -6.33 10.49 -3.22
CA ILE A 93 -6.04 11.59 -4.15
C ILE A 93 -4.81 12.39 -3.69
N GLY A 94 -4.67 12.63 -2.39
CA GLY A 94 -3.45 13.23 -1.82
C GLY A 94 -2.20 12.40 -2.12
N GLY A 95 -2.30 11.06 -2.18
CA GLY A 95 -1.19 10.20 -2.60
C GLY A 95 -0.82 10.39 -4.08
N LEU A 96 -1.82 10.52 -4.96
CA LEU A 96 -1.58 10.79 -6.38
C LEU A 96 -0.94 12.17 -6.58
N PHE A 97 -1.35 13.15 -5.79
CA PHE A 97 -0.74 14.47 -5.79
C PHE A 97 0.72 14.38 -5.29
N ALA A 98 0.96 13.70 -4.17
CA ALA A 98 2.30 13.49 -3.64
C ALA A 98 3.23 12.77 -4.63
N GLU A 99 2.72 11.83 -5.42
CA GLU A 99 3.48 11.18 -6.49
C GLU A 99 3.95 12.18 -7.57
N LYS A 100 3.08 13.12 -7.99
CA LYS A 100 3.45 14.20 -8.92
C LYS A 100 4.57 15.10 -8.39
N HIS A 101 4.70 15.20 -7.07
CA HIS A 101 5.75 15.95 -6.38
C HIS A 101 6.95 15.07 -5.95
N GLY A 102 7.00 13.79 -6.31
CA GLY A 102 8.08 12.87 -5.91
C GLY A 102 8.09 12.50 -4.43
N LEU A 103 6.99 12.73 -3.72
CA LEU A 103 6.83 12.55 -2.27
C LEU A 103 5.87 11.41 -1.89
N LEU A 104 5.48 10.55 -2.85
CA LEU A 104 4.56 9.44 -2.61
C LEU A 104 4.96 8.61 -1.38
N ARG A 105 6.23 8.20 -1.28
CA ARG A 105 6.71 7.40 -0.15
C ARG A 105 6.45 8.13 1.17
N GLN A 106 6.95 9.34 1.32
CA GLN A 106 6.86 10.12 2.55
C GLN A 106 5.41 10.36 2.95
N TYR A 107 4.58 10.77 1.98
CA TYR A 107 3.16 11.02 2.20
C TYR A 107 2.43 9.75 2.65
N SER A 108 2.56 8.66 1.90
CA SER A 108 1.85 7.42 2.19
C SER A 108 2.25 6.81 3.53
N LEU A 109 3.55 6.84 3.89
CA LEU A 109 4.01 6.32 5.17
C LEU A 109 3.42 7.12 6.34
N GLU A 110 3.33 8.44 6.22
CA GLU A 110 2.74 9.28 7.26
C GLU A 110 1.21 9.12 7.35
N VAL A 111 0.50 9.01 6.21
CA VAL A 111 -0.94 8.71 6.20
C VAL A 111 -1.21 7.39 6.90
N TYR A 112 -0.51 6.31 6.53
CA TYR A 112 -0.68 5.02 7.18
C TYR A 112 -0.38 5.08 8.68
N ARG A 113 0.74 5.68 9.07
CA ARG A 113 1.13 5.82 10.48
C ARG A 113 0.04 6.54 11.26
N ARG A 114 -0.37 7.75 10.84
CA ARG A 114 -1.38 8.53 11.56
C ARG A 114 -2.75 7.88 11.53
N PHE A 115 -3.16 7.30 10.39
CA PHE A 115 -4.45 6.59 10.28
C PHE A 115 -4.54 5.45 11.30
N PHE A 116 -3.54 4.58 11.35
CA PHE A 116 -3.54 3.43 12.26
C PHE A 116 -3.29 3.79 13.72
N LEU A 117 -2.79 5.00 14.01
CA LEU A 117 -2.74 5.57 15.35
C LEU A 117 -4.01 6.34 15.74
N ARG A 118 -4.97 6.52 14.81
CA ARG A 118 -6.19 7.34 14.95
C ARG A 118 -5.89 8.84 15.13
N GLU A 119 -4.85 9.31 14.46
CA GLU A 119 -4.36 10.68 14.46
C GLU A 119 -4.69 11.40 13.12
N PHE A 120 -5.49 10.78 12.26
CA PHE A 120 -5.79 11.29 10.92
C PHE A 120 -7.16 10.85 10.40
N GLU A 121 -8.00 11.82 10.07
CA GLU A 121 -9.30 11.62 9.44
C GLU A 121 -9.13 11.59 7.91
N ALA A 122 -8.74 10.41 7.39
CA ALA A 122 -8.40 10.19 5.98
C ALA A 122 -9.58 10.38 4.99
N ASP A 123 -10.79 10.55 5.50
CA ASP A 123 -12.02 10.76 4.74
C ASP A 123 -12.48 12.23 4.68
N LEU A 124 -11.71 13.15 5.28
CA LEU A 124 -11.98 14.59 5.25
C LEU A 124 -10.93 15.33 4.40
N PRO A 125 -11.33 16.32 3.57
CA PRO A 125 -10.39 17.13 2.79
C PRO A 125 -9.38 17.90 3.64
N GLU A 126 -9.84 18.60 4.69
CA GLU A 126 -9.04 19.54 5.46
C GLU A 126 -7.79 18.90 6.12
N PRO A 127 -7.89 17.75 6.83
CA PRO A 127 -6.71 17.08 7.36
C PRO A 127 -5.70 16.65 6.28
N VAL A 128 -6.18 16.28 5.09
CA VAL A 128 -5.32 15.90 3.97
C VAL A 128 -4.60 17.11 3.40
N LEU A 129 -5.29 18.26 3.27
CA LEU A 129 -4.68 19.53 2.88
C LEU A 129 -3.57 19.96 3.86
N ASP A 130 -3.84 19.88 5.17
CA ASP A 130 -2.86 20.18 6.21
C ASP A 130 -1.62 19.27 6.13
N LEU A 131 -1.83 17.98 5.86
CA LEU A 131 -0.73 17.03 5.70
C LEU A 131 0.12 17.37 4.47
N VAL A 132 -0.52 17.63 3.33
CA VAL A 132 0.14 18.00 2.08
C VAL A 132 0.98 19.26 2.27
N GLU A 133 0.41 20.30 2.88
CA GLU A 133 1.09 21.57 3.18
C GLU A 133 2.27 21.37 4.14
N SER A 134 2.11 20.55 5.18
CA SER A 134 3.18 20.24 6.15
C SER A 134 4.39 19.54 5.51
N MET A 135 4.22 18.92 4.34
CA MET A 135 5.27 18.27 3.56
C MET A 135 5.89 19.21 2.50
N GLY A 136 5.51 20.49 2.50
CA GLY A 136 6.03 21.50 1.59
C GLY A 136 5.41 21.48 0.20
N MET A 137 4.31 20.75 0.00
CA MET A 137 3.56 20.77 -1.26
C MET A 137 2.53 21.93 -1.25
N PRO A 138 2.19 22.53 -2.42
CA PRO A 138 1.33 23.71 -2.45
C PRO A 138 -0.13 23.36 -2.11
N ARG A 139 -0.63 23.88 -0.98
CA ARG A 139 -1.99 23.63 -0.49
C ARG A 139 -3.08 23.96 -1.53
N ALA A 140 -3.01 25.15 -2.11
CA ALA A 140 -4.00 25.62 -3.08
C ALA A 140 -4.03 24.74 -4.35
N GLU A 141 -2.87 24.32 -4.86
CA GLU A 141 -2.81 23.41 -6.01
C GLU A 141 -3.40 22.04 -5.67
N PHE A 142 -3.18 21.55 -4.45
CA PHE A 142 -3.82 20.32 -4.01
C PHE A 142 -5.33 20.47 -3.85
N GLU A 143 -5.81 21.60 -3.35
CA GLU A 143 -7.25 21.88 -3.22
C GLU A 143 -7.94 21.88 -4.60
N ASP A 144 -7.34 22.56 -5.58
CA ASP A 144 -7.81 22.55 -6.98
C ASP A 144 -7.76 21.14 -7.57
N TYR A 145 -6.67 20.41 -7.32
CA TYR A 145 -6.52 19.04 -7.79
C TYR A 145 -7.56 18.10 -7.16
N LEU A 146 -7.79 18.20 -5.86
CA LEU A 146 -8.73 17.37 -5.10
C LEU A 146 -10.17 17.54 -5.60
N ASN A 147 -10.55 18.75 -6.01
CA ASN A 147 -11.89 19.07 -6.52
C ASN A 147 -12.03 18.95 -8.04
N GLY A 148 -10.91 18.75 -8.76
CA GLY A 148 -10.87 18.68 -10.22
C GLY A 148 -10.19 17.40 -10.72
N GLN A 149 -9.00 17.55 -11.31
CA GLN A 149 -8.31 16.47 -12.02
C GLN A 149 -8.01 15.25 -11.16
N GLY A 150 -7.83 15.42 -9.85
CA GLY A 150 -7.57 14.32 -8.90
C GLY A 150 -8.73 13.35 -8.78
N LEU A 151 -9.98 13.81 -8.95
CA LEU A 151 -11.15 12.93 -9.00
C LEU A 151 -11.09 12.00 -10.23
N LEU A 152 -10.77 12.57 -11.39
CA LEU A 152 -10.64 11.83 -12.65
C LEU A 152 -9.46 10.86 -12.61
N ASP A 153 -8.33 11.28 -12.04
CA ASP A 153 -7.14 10.43 -11.87
C ASP A 153 -7.47 9.25 -10.95
N TYR A 154 -8.15 9.49 -9.83
CA TYR A 154 -8.61 8.44 -8.91
C TYR A 154 -9.60 7.48 -9.58
N GLU A 155 -10.58 7.99 -10.33
CA GLU A 155 -11.57 7.15 -11.05
C GLU A 155 -10.91 6.27 -12.10
N ARG A 156 -9.94 6.79 -12.84
CA ARG A 156 -9.11 5.99 -13.77
C ARG A 156 -8.38 4.87 -13.05
N CYS A 157 -7.81 5.13 -11.86
CA CYS A 157 -7.19 4.08 -11.06
C CYS A 157 -8.19 3.01 -10.60
N GLN A 158 -9.45 3.38 -10.29
CA GLN A 158 -10.48 2.37 -9.96
C GLN A 158 -10.85 1.52 -11.19
N GLN A 159 -11.01 2.15 -12.36
CA GLN A 159 -11.27 1.43 -13.62
C GLN A 159 -10.12 0.50 -14.01
N GLU A 160 -8.88 0.94 -13.80
CA GLU A 160 -7.69 0.13 -14.03
C GLU A 160 -7.64 -1.08 -13.08
N ALA A 161 -7.99 -0.88 -11.80
CA ALA A 161 -8.09 -1.97 -10.84
C ALA A 161 -9.15 -3.01 -11.24
N ASP A 162 -10.30 -2.56 -11.75
CA ASP A 162 -11.34 -3.45 -12.27
C ASP A 162 -10.85 -4.24 -13.49
N ALA A 163 -10.15 -3.58 -14.43
CA ALA A 163 -9.57 -4.22 -15.61
C ALA A 163 -8.47 -5.24 -15.27
N ASP A 164 -7.70 -4.97 -14.21
CA ASP A 164 -6.69 -5.86 -13.66
C ASP A 164 -7.29 -6.95 -12.72
N HIS A 165 -8.62 -6.98 -12.55
CA HIS A 165 -9.33 -7.88 -11.64
C HIS A 165 -8.86 -7.81 -10.17
N CYS A 166 -8.45 -6.63 -9.71
CA CYS A 166 -8.07 -6.38 -8.33
C CYS A 166 -9.30 -6.45 -7.40
N PHE A 167 -9.35 -7.45 -6.54
CA PHE A 167 -10.49 -7.72 -5.65
C PHE A 167 -10.21 -7.36 -4.17
N GLY A 168 -9.01 -6.91 -3.85
CA GLY A 168 -8.58 -6.60 -2.49
C GLY A 168 -7.16 -6.04 -2.46
N VAL A 169 -6.69 -5.61 -1.29
CA VAL A 169 -5.36 -4.98 -1.15
C VAL A 169 -4.61 -5.43 0.10
N PRO A 170 -3.26 -5.50 0.07
CA PRO A 170 -2.40 -5.11 -1.05
C PRO A 170 -2.48 -6.16 -2.17
N TYR A 171 -2.42 -5.68 -3.40
CA TYR A 171 -2.44 -6.51 -4.59
C TYR A 171 -1.35 -6.02 -5.53
N PHE A 172 -0.54 -6.94 -6.01
CA PHE A 172 0.56 -6.66 -6.92
C PHE A 172 0.29 -7.33 -8.25
N LEU A 173 0.63 -6.64 -9.34
CA LEU A 173 0.55 -7.19 -10.69
C LEU A 173 1.88 -6.99 -11.39
N LEU A 174 2.50 -8.10 -11.79
CA LEU A 174 3.75 -8.12 -12.54
C LEU A 174 3.50 -8.92 -13.82
N ASP A 175 3.58 -8.28 -14.99
CA ASP A 175 3.52 -9.00 -16.27
C ASP A 175 2.23 -9.84 -16.44
N GLY A 176 1.10 -9.34 -15.92
CA GLY A 176 -0.19 -10.04 -15.91
C GLY A 176 -0.36 -11.08 -14.81
N GLU A 177 0.68 -11.37 -14.02
CA GLU A 177 0.64 -12.32 -12.90
C GLU A 177 0.25 -11.61 -11.58
N PRO A 178 -0.83 -12.04 -10.91
CA PRO A 178 -1.31 -11.40 -9.69
C PRO A 178 -0.75 -12.01 -8.40
N PHE A 179 -0.42 -11.15 -7.43
CA PHE A 179 0.02 -11.52 -6.09
C PHE A 179 -0.80 -10.75 -5.06
N TRP A 180 -1.66 -11.45 -4.30
CA TRP A 180 -2.53 -10.81 -3.32
C TRP A 180 -2.12 -11.13 -1.89
N GLY A 181 -1.93 -10.09 -1.08
CA GLY A 181 -1.54 -10.17 0.32
C GLY A 181 -0.09 -9.78 0.57
N HIS A 182 0.16 -9.21 1.75
CA HIS A 182 1.52 -8.82 2.17
C HIS A 182 2.48 -10.01 2.30
N ASP A 183 1.93 -11.18 2.59
CA ASP A 183 2.59 -12.49 2.69
C ASP A 183 3.03 -13.06 1.35
N ARG A 184 2.73 -12.36 0.24
CA ARG A 184 3.21 -12.70 -1.11
C ARG A 184 4.43 -11.91 -1.56
N LEU A 185 4.94 -10.99 -0.74
CA LEU A 185 6.14 -10.21 -1.09
C LEU A 185 7.37 -11.10 -1.33
N ASP A 186 7.56 -12.18 -0.56
CA ASP A 186 8.69 -13.10 -0.77
C ASP A 186 8.56 -13.90 -2.06
N VAL A 187 7.33 -14.32 -2.40
CA VAL A 187 7.05 -14.99 -3.68
C VAL A 187 7.30 -14.03 -4.84
N LEU A 188 6.78 -12.81 -4.75
CA LEU A 188 6.98 -11.76 -5.75
C LEU A 188 8.47 -11.42 -5.92
N ARG A 189 9.23 -11.33 -4.82
CA ARG A 189 10.68 -11.16 -4.84
C ARG A 189 11.36 -12.31 -5.59
N GLN A 190 11.00 -13.56 -5.30
CA GLN A 190 11.55 -14.71 -6.02
C GLN A 190 11.21 -14.66 -7.51
N THR A 191 9.99 -14.29 -7.88
CA THR A 191 9.60 -14.09 -9.29
C THR A 191 10.45 -13.02 -9.99
N LEU A 192 10.75 -11.91 -9.31
CA LEU A 192 11.65 -10.87 -9.85
C LEU A 192 13.09 -11.39 -10.06
N ILE A 193 13.59 -12.23 -9.15
CA ILE A 193 14.89 -12.91 -9.27
C ILE A 193 14.89 -13.86 -10.47
N ASP A 194 13.87 -14.71 -10.59
CA ASP A 194 13.77 -15.72 -11.65
C ASP A 194 13.62 -15.07 -13.04
N LYS A 195 13.00 -13.89 -13.13
CA LYS A 195 12.96 -13.06 -14.34
C LYS A 195 14.29 -12.35 -14.65
N GLY A 196 15.33 -12.52 -13.82
CA GLY A 196 16.66 -11.94 -14.03
C GLY A 196 16.69 -10.41 -13.83
N LEU A 197 15.78 -9.86 -13.02
CA LEU A 197 15.64 -8.42 -12.83
C LEU A 197 16.53 -7.86 -11.72
N SER A 198 17.26 -8.68 -10.97
CA SER A 198 18.10 -8.21 -9.86
C SER A 198 19.11 -7.16 -10.34
N ARG A 199 19.22 -6.04 -9.61
CA ARG A 199 20.32 -5.09 -9.80
C ARG A 199 21.57 -5.70 -9.19
N ASN A 200 22.69 -5.65 -9.89
CA ASN A 200 23.97 -6.20 -9.43
C ASN A 200 24.28 -5.70 -8.00
N GLY A 201 24.36 -6.60 -7.02
CA GLY A 201 24.67 -6.30 -5.61
C GLY A 201 23.57 -6.65 -4.59
N THR A 202 22.37 -7.05 -5.01
CA THR A 202 21.26 -7.43 -4.10
C THR A 202 21.06 -8.94 -3.91
N ALA A 203 22.07 -9.75 -4.26
CA ALA A 203 22.10 -11.17 -3.88
C ALA A 203 22.38 -11.29 -2.38
N THR A 204 21.36 -11.10 -1.54
CA THR A 204 21.41 -11.56 -0.15
C THR A 204 20.92 -13.00 -0.09
N SER A 205 21.84 -13.85 0.36
CA SER A 205 21.75 -15.28 0.65
C SER A 205 20.42 -15.75 1.23
N PRO A 206 20.07 -17.04 1.04
CA PRO A 206 18.94 -17.65 1.74
C PRO A 206 19.13 -17.53 3.25
N VAL A 207 18.08 -17.09 3.95
CA VAL A 207 18.00 -17.13 5.40
C VAL A 207 18.13 -18.58 5.84
N VAL A 208 19.28 -18.94 6.41
CA VAL A 208 19.46 -20.20 7.12
C VAL A 208 18.66 -20.09 8.41
N THR A 209 17.50 -20.73 8.45
CA THR A 209 16.75 -20.92 9.69
C THR A 209 17.56 -21.84 10.60
N SER A 210 18.29 -21.27 11.56
CA SER A 210 18.94 -22.06 12.61
C SER A 210 17.85 -22.71 13.48
N ALA A 211 17.69 -24.02 13.36
CA ALA A 211 16.88 -24.79 14.28
C ALA A 211 17.42 -24.62 15.70
N ARG A 212 16.59 -24.11 16.62
CA ARG A 212 16.89 -24.15 18.05
C ARG A 212 16.81 -25.61 18.50
N THR A 213 17.96 -26.21 18.77
CA THR A 213 18.06 -27.42 19.58
C THR A 213 17.74 -27.04 21.04
N THR A 214 16.54 -27.38 21.51
CA THR A 214 16.26 -27.43 22.95
C THR A 214 16.84 -28.73 23.50
N ALA A 215 17.97 -28.64 24.21
CA ALA A 215 18.45 -29.70 25.06
C ALA A 215 17.73 -29.63 26.41
N HIS A 216 17.13 -30.75 26.80
CA HIS A 216 16.64 -31.02 28.15
C HIS A 216 17.81 -31.05 29.16
N ALA A 217 17.64 -30.37 30.29
CA ALA A 217 18.12 -30.77 31.61
C ALA A 217 17.24 -30.11 32.66
#